data_AF-A0A0B6YRF8-F1
#
_entry.id   AF-A0A0B6YRF8-F1
#
_cell.length_a   1.000
_cell.length_b   1.000
_cell.length_c   1.000
_cell.angle_alpha   90.00
_cell.angle_beta   90.00
_cell.angle_gamma   90.00
#
_symmetry.space_group_name_H-M   'P 1'
#
loop_
_entity.id
_entity.type
_entity.pdbx_description
1 polymer ?
#
loop_
_entity_poly.entity_id
_entity_poly.type
_entity_poly.pdbx_seq_one_letter_code
_entity_poly.pdbx_strand_id
1 'polypeptide(L)'
;TTICSQITPMEVVSMLNAMYTQFDQLSERHSVYKVETIGDAYMAVSGAPTVTPFHALHMCDMALDMKASTNSLLNPSNNETMKIRIGVHTGTTVAGVVGIKMPRYCLFGDTVNTASRM
;
A
#
# COMPACT_ATOMS: atom_id res chain seq x y z
N THR A 1 -10.08 -2.91 13.54
CA THR A 1 -11.02 -3.96 14.00
C THR A 1 -12.46 -3.48 14.10
N THR A 2 -12.73 -2.20 14.42
CA THR A 2 -14.10 -1.66 14.58
C THR A 2 -14.97 -1.83 13.33
N ILE A 3 -14.46 -1.51 12.14
CA ILE A 3 -15.21 -1.66 10.87
C ILE A 3 -15.60 -3.12 10.64
N CYS A 4 -14.65 -4.05 10.74
CA CYS A 4 -14.87 -5.48 10.51
C CYS A 4 -15.83 -6.12 11.53
N SER A 5 -16.08 -5.49 12.69
CA SER A 5 -17.06 -5.96 13.67
C SER A 5 -18.49 -5.49 13.39
N GLN A 6 -18.67 -4.53 12.48
CA GLN A 6 -19.96 -3.88 12.21
C GLN A 6 -20.56 -4.24 10.84
N ILE A 7 -19.76 -4.81 9.94
CA ILE A 7 -20.18 -5.15 8.56
C ILE A 7 -19.95 -6.63 8.26
N THR A 8 -20.60 -7.13 7.22
CA THR A 8 -20.44 -8.53 6.80
C THR A 8 -19.05 -8.78 6.20
N PRO A 9 -18.52 -10.02 6.26
CA PRO A 9 -17.25 -10.35 5.64
C PRO A 9 -17.18 -10.01 4.14
N MET A 10 -18.30 -10.15 3.43
CA MET A 10 -18.36 -9.82 2.01
C MET A 10 -18.24 -8.31 1.75
N GLU A 11 -18.83 -7.49 2.62
CA GLU A 11 -18.69 -6.03 2.56
C GLU A 11 -17.26 -5.60 2.89
N VAL A 12 -16.59 -6.23 3.87
CA VAL A 12 -15.16 -5.99 4.15
C VAL A 12 -14.31 -6.24 2.90
N VAL A 13 -14.48 -7.40 2.28
CA VAL A 13 -13.70 -7.79 1.10
C VAL A 13 -13.98 -6.83 -0.06
N SER A 14 -15.25 -6.47 -0.30
CA SER A 14 -15.63 -5.54 -1.37
C SER A 14 -15.04 -4.15 -1.15
N MET A 15 -15.08 -3.65 0.09
CA MET A 15 -14.47 -2.37 0.47
C MET A 15 -12.95 -2.37 0.25
N LEU A 16 -12.25 -3.39 0.76
CA LEU A 16 -10.80 -3.52 0.59
C LEU A 16 -10.42 -3.65 -0.89
N ASN A 17 -11.19 -4.42 -1.67
CA ASN A 17 -10.92 -4.60 -3.09
C ASN A 17 -11.10 -3.30 -3.87
N ALA A 18 -12.14 -2.51 -3.59
CA ALA A 18 -12.34 -1.21 -4.22
C ALA A 18 -11.17 -0.25 -3.91
N MET A 19 -10.72 -0.22 -2.65
CA MET A 19 -9.60 0.59 -2.21
C MET A 19 -8.28 0.17 -2.88
N TYR A 20 -7.94 -1.13 -2.84
CA TYR A 20 -6.71 -1.64 -3.44
C TYR A 20 -6.69 -1.52 -4.96
N THR A 21 -7.83 -1.66 -5.64
CA THR A 21 -7.92 -1.43 -7.09
C THR A 21 -7.54 0.01 -7.45
N GLN A 22 -8.02 0.99 -6.68
CA GLN A 22 -7.67 2.40 -6.89
C GLN A 22 -6.18 2.65 -6.63
N PHE A 23 -5.62 2.03 -5.59
CA PHE A 23 -4.21 2.15 -5.25
C PHE A 23 -3.29 1.48 -6.28
N ASP A 24 -3.70 0.37 -6.86
CA ASP A 24 -2.97 -0.32 -7.93
C ASP A 24 -2.88 0.57 -9.18
N GLN A 25 -3.96 1.28 -9.54
CA GLN A 25 -3.93 2.26 -10.63
C GLN A 25 -2.97 3.42 -10.34
N LEU A 26 -2.93 3.91 -9.10
CA LEU A 26 -1.98 4.95 -8.70
C LEU A 26 -0.52 4.44 -8.73
N SER A 27 -0.31 3.18 -8.34
CA SER A 27 1.01 2.53 -8.40
C SER A 27 1.56 2.53 -9.83
N GLU A 28 0.72 2.14 -10.80
CA GLU A 28 1.10 2.16 -12.22
C GLU A 28 1.36 3.59 -12.72
N ARG A 29 0.47 4.54 -12.39
CA ARG A 29 0.60 5.95 -12.80
C ARG A 29 1.90 6.59 -12.33
N HIS A 30 2.33 6.30 -11.10
CA HIS A 30 3.52 6.88 -10.50
C HIS A 30 4.79 6.06 -10.70
N SER A 31 4.75 4.99 -11.50
CA SER A 31 5.91 4.09 -11.70
C SER A 31 6.46 3.56 -10.38
N VAL A 32 5.55 3.09 -9.53
CA VAL A 32 5.82 2.50 -8.23
C VAL A 32 5.46 1.03 -8.28
N TYR A 33 6.27 0.19 -7.64
CA TYR A 33 6.04 -1.24 -7.56
C TYR A 33 5.26 -1.61 -6.29
N LYS A 34 4.11 -2.26 -6.46
CA LYS A 34 3.36 -2.89 -5.37
C LYS A 34 4.07 -4.16 -4.91
N VAL A 35 4.39 -4.23 -3.63
CA VAL A 35 5.12 -5.35 -3.03
C VAL A 35 4.15 -6.43 -2.58
N GLU A 36 3.37 -6.13 -1.55
CA GLU A 36 2.41 -7.04 -0.95
C GLU A 36 1.35 -6.29 -0.14
N THR A 37 0.35 -7.03 0.31
CA THR A 37 -0.63 -6.55 1.28
C THR A 37 -0.48 -7.37 2.56
N ILE A 38 -0.41 -6.69 3.71
CA ILE A 38 -0.26 -7.31 5.03
C ILE A 38 -1.48 -6.91 5.86
N GLY A 39 -2.52 -7.75 5.86
CA GLY A 39 -3.80 -7.40 6.46
C GLY A 39 -4.46 -6.24 5.71
N ASP A 40 -4.65 -5.11 6.39
CA ASP A 40 -5.16 -3.85 5.85
C ASP A 40 -4.06 -2.89 5.37
N ALA A 41 -2.78 -3.28 5.46
CA ALA A 41 -1.66 -2.48 4.99
C ALA A 41 -1.36 -2.74 3.51
N TYR A 42 -1.14 -1.66 2.76
CA TYR A 42 -0.68 -1.67 1.37
C TYR A 42 0.81 -1.27 1.32
N MET A 43 1.68 -2.17 0.87
CA MET A 43 3.12 -1.90 0.81
C MET A 43 3.57 -1.72 -0.64
N ALA A 44 4.30 -0.63 -0.88
CA ALA A 44 4.84 -0.26 -2.18
C ALA A 44 6.26 0.28 -2.07
N VAL A 45 7.02 0.22 -3.17
CA VAL A 45 8.41 0.67 -3.25
C VAL A 45 8.68 1.32 -4.61
N SER A 46 9.54 2.33 -4.62
CA SER A 46 10.12 2.88 -5.84
C SER A 46 11.64 2.77 -5.79
N GLY A 47 12.27 2.56 -6.94
CA GLY A 47 13.70 2.23 -7.03
C GLY A 47 14.02 0.73 -6.95
N ALA A 48 13.00 -0.12 -6.79
CA ALA A 48 13.08 -1.58 -6.91
C ALA A 48 11.79 -2.13 -7.55
N PRO A 49 11.85 -3.15 -8.43
CA PRO A 49 13.06 -3.78 -8.95
C PRO A 49 13.82 -2.90 -9.95
N THR A 50 13.15 -1.90 -10.53
CA THR A 50 13.76 -0.95 -11.47
C THR A 50 14.31 0.25 -10.73
N VAL A 51 15.62 0.46 -10.86
CA VAL A 51 16.32 1.60 -10.23
C VAL A 51 15.90 2.91 -10.92
N THR A 52 15.64 3.94 -10.12
CA THR A 52 15.35 5.29 -10.60
C THR A 52 15.93 6.32 -9.62
N PRO A 53 16.51 7.44 -10.10
CA PRO A 53 16.95 8.52 -9.23
C PRO A 53 15.77 9.32 -8.64
N PHE A 54 14.55 9.13 -9.16
CA PHE A 54 13.35 9.86 -8.77
C PHE A 54 12.46 9.08 -7.78
N HIS A 55 12.99 8.03 -7.15
CA HIS A 55 12.21 7.12 -6.30
C HIS A 55 11.44 7.84 -5.18
N ALA A 56 12.06 8.85 -4.55
CA ALA A 56 11.43 9.62 -3.48
C ALA A 56 10.27 10.48 -4.01
N LEU A 57 10.44 11.10 -5.18
CA LEU A 57 9.41 11.92 -5.83
C LEU A 57 8.19 11.08 -6.17
N HIS A 58 8.39 9.96 -6.88
CA HIS A 58 7.32 9.02 -7.24
C HIS A 58 6.53 8.56 -6.02
N MET A 59 7.21 8.30 -4.90
CA MET A 59 6.57 7.82 -3.68
C MET A 59 5.79 8.91 -2.95
N CYS A 60 6.33 10.12 -2.88
CA CYS A 60 5.62 11.26 -2.31
C CYS A 60 4.38 11.64 -3.13
N ASP A 61 4.48 11.68 -4.46
CA ASP A 61 3.36 12.00 -5.34
C ASP A 61 2.25 10.95 -5.24
N MET A 62 2.61 9.66 -5.25
CA MET A 62 1.65 8.58 -5.02
C MET A 62 0.98 8.67 -3.65
N ALA A 63 1.73 9.00 -2.59
CA ALA A 63 1.18 9.15 -1.25
C ALA A 63 0.14 10.29 -1.17
N LEU A 64 0.40 11.42 -1.83
CA LEU A 64 -0.54 12.53 -1.91
C LEU A 64 -1.81 12.14 -2.68
N ASP A 65 -1.67 11.47 -3.82
CA ASP A 65 -2.80 11.00 -4.61
C ASP A 65 -3.62 9.93 -3.89
N MET A 66 -2.99 9.01 -3.15
CA MET A 66 -3.67 8.03 -2.30
C MET A 66 -4.54 8.71 -1.24
N LYS A 67 -3.99 9.74 -0.57
CA LYS A 67 -4.76 10.51 0.41
C LYS A 67 -5.91 11.27 -0.24
N ALA A 68 -5.73 11.80 -1.44
CA ALA A 68 -6.81 12.45 -2.16
C ALA A 68 -7.91 11.45 -2.58
N SER A 69 -7.51 10.26 -3.02
CA SER A 69 -8.41 9.22 -3.52
C SER A 69 -9.31 8.64 -2.42
N THR A 70 -8.85 8.62 -1.17
CA THR A 70 -9.68 8.16 -0.04
C THR A 70 -10.95 8.96 0.20
N ASN A 71 -11.03 10.20 -0.30
CA ASN A 71 -12.26 11.00 -0.23
C ASN A 71 -13.40 10.38 -1.06
N SER A 72 -13.06 9.57 -2.07
CA SER A 72 -14.04 8.85 -2.90
C SER A 72 -14.46 7.49 -2.33
N LEU A 73 -13.80 7.04 -1.25
CA LEU A 73 -14.04 5.74 -0.63
C LEU A 73 -14.81 5.94 0.67
N LEU A 74 -16.01 5.37 0.74
CA LEU A 74 -16.87 5.43 1.92
C LEU A 74 -16.73 4.17 2.75
N ASN A 75 -16.72 4.34 4.07
CA ASN A 75 -16.82 3.25 5.02
C ASN A 75 -18.26 2.70 5.01
N PRO A 76 -18.48 1.43 4.67
CA PRO A 76 -19.82 0.84 4.58
C PRO A 76 -20.56 0.81 5.93
N SER A 77 -19.87 0.93 7.06
CA SER A 77 -20.50 0.90 8.39
C SER A 77 -21.16 2.22 8.79
N ASN A 78 -20.58 3.37 8.41
CA ASN A 78 -20.99 4.68 8.92
C ASN A 78 -21.10 5.76 7.84
N ASN A 79 -20.84 5.40 6.58
CA ASN A 79 -20.88 6.27 5.41
C ASN A 79 -19.95 7.49 5.49
N GLU A 80 -18.92 7.43 6.34
CA GLU A 80 -17.86 8.45 6.40
C GLU A 80 -16.74 8.12 5.42
N THR A 81 -15.94 9.13 5.06
CA THR A 81 -14.74 8.92 4.23
C THR A 81 -13.72 8.03 4.92
N MET A 82 -13.16 7.07 4.19
CA MET A 82 -12.08 6.23 4.68
C MET A 82 -10.87 7.06 5.08
N LYS A 83 -10.25 6.72 6.21
CA LYS A 83 -9.03 7.37 6.71
C LYS A 83 -7.86 6.42 6.57
N ILE A 84 -6.75 6.93 6.06
CA ILE A 84 -5.49 6.18 5.95
C ILE A 84 -4.35 6.91 6.65
N ARG A 85 -3.35 6.14 7.07
CA ARG A 85 -2.04 6.63 7.48
C ARG A 85 -1.02 6.16 6.46
N ILE A 86 -0.13 7.06 6.04
CA ILE A 86 0.93 6.75 5.08
C ILE A 86 2.27 7.10 5.73
N GLY A 87 3.14 6.10 5.86
CA GLY A 87 4.54 6.26 6.26
C GLY A 87 5.46 6.06 5.06
N VAL A 88 6.44 6.93 4.88
CA VAL A 88 7.42 6.84 3.79
C VAL A 88 8.82 7.02 4.37
N HIS A 89 9.74 6.13 3.99
CA HIS A 89 11.13 6.20 4.38
C HIS A 89 12.04 5.77 3.22
N THR A 90 13.24 6.35 3.14
CA THR A 90 14.23 6.08 2.09
C THR A 90 15.49 5.51 2.70
N GLY A 91 16.08 4.51 2.05
CA GLY A 91 17.32 3.90 2.51
C GLY A 91 17.64 2.64 1.72
N THR A 92 18.76 2.00 2.05
CA THR A 92 19.15 0.73 1.45
C THR A 92 18.22 -0.39 1.91
N THR A 93 17.90 -1.31 1.01
CA THR A 93 17.07 -2.47 1.29
C THR A 93 17.59 -3.67 0.50
N VAL A 94 17.34 -4.87 1.01
CA VAL A 94 17.55 -6.12 0.28
C VAL A 94 16.20 -6.56 -0.29
N ALA A 95 16.18 -7.05 -1.52
CA ALA A 95 14.98 -7.61 -2.13
C ALA A 95 15.27 -8.97 -2.77
N GLY A 96 14.31 -9.88 -2.72
CA GLY A 96 14.48 -11.22 -3.25
C GLY A 96 13.16 -11.99 -3.32
N VAL A 97 13.17 -13.09 -4.08
CA VAL A 97 12.01 -13.98 -4.16
C VAL A 97 12.11 -15.06 -3.08
N VAL A 98 11.11 -15.15 -2.22
CA VAL A 98 11.06 -16.10 -1.10
C VAL A 98 9.94 -17.11 -1.30
N GLY A 99 10.26 -18.38 -1.03
CA GLY A 99 9.31 -19.50 -1.09
C GLY A 99 9.34 -20.24 -2.43
N ILE A 100 9.13 -21.56 -2.37
CA ILE A 100 9.13 -22.44 -3.55
C ILE A 100 7.71 -22.69 -4.07
N LYS A 101 6.74 -22.89 -3.15
CA LYS A 101 5.34 -23.20 -3.52
C LYS A 101 4.54 -21.94 -3.89
N MET A 102 4.82 -20.82 -3.23
CA MET A 102 4.18 -19.53 -3.47
C MET A 102 5.27 -18.45 -3.44
N PRO A 103 6.05 -18.30 -4.52
CA PRO A 103 7.14 -17.34 -4.58
C PRO A 103 6.61 -15.90 -4.47
N ARG A 104 7.19 -15.09 -3.59
CA ARG A 104 6.84 -13.67 -3.42
C ARG A 104 8.10 -12.82 -3.47
N TYR A 105 8.03 -11.69 -4.18
CA TYR A 105 9.09 -10.69 -4.14
C TYR A 105 8.97 -9.89 -2.84
N CYS A 106 9.89 -10.12 -1.92
CA CYS A 106 9.89 -9.55 -0.58
C CYS A 106 11.04 -8.55 -0.43
N LEU A 107 10.81 -7.51 0.39
CA LEU A 107 11.86 -6.58 0.82
C LEU A 107 12.18 -6.76 2.29
N PHE A 108 13.47 -6.63 2.61
CA PHE A 108 14.03 -6.81 3.94
C PHE A 108 15.02 -5.69 4.28
N GLY A 109 15.07 -5.34 5.56
CA GLY A 109 16.07 -4.42 6.11
C GLY A 109 15.45 -3.36 7.01
N ASP A 110 16.30 -2.60 7.68
CA ASP A 110 15.89 -1.59 8.65
C ASP A 110 15.07 -0.46 8.02
N THR A 111 15.32 -0.15 6.75
CA THR A 111 14.52 0.82 5.98
C THR A 111 13.06 0.42 5.91
N VAL A 112 12.77 -0.86 5.65
CA VAL A 112 11.42 -1.42 5.57
C VAL A 112 10.75 -1.37 6.96
N ASN A 113 11.49 -1.78 7.99
CA ASN A 113 11.01 -1.76 9.37
C ASN A 113 10.75 -0.34 9.91
N THR A 114 11.51 0.64 9.44
CA THR A 114 11.34 2.05 9.81
C THR A 114 10.08 2.62 9.14
N ALA A 115 9.91 2.36 7.84
CA ALA A 115 8.72 2.79 7.10
C ALA A 115 7.41 2.25 7.71
N SER A 116 7.41 0.99 8.16
CA SER A 116 6.20 0.34 8.72
C SER A 116 5.79 0.85 10.11
N ARG A 117 6.69 1.55 10.81
CA ARG A 117 6.45 2.11 12.16
C ARG A 117 5.99 3.56 12.16
N MET A 118 5.97 4.22 11.01
CA MET A 118 5.49 5.60 10.83
C MET A 118 3.97 5.65 10.65
#